data_AF-A0A3D8SB60-F1
#
_entry.id   AF-A0A3D8SB60-F1
#
_cell.length_a   1.000
_cell.length_b   1.000
_cell.length_c   1.000
_cell.angle_alpha   90.00
_cell.angle_beta   90.00
_cell.angle_gamma   90.00
#
_symmetry.space_group_name_H-M   'P 1'
#
loop_
_entity.id
_entity.type
_entity.pdbx_description
1 polymer ?
#
loop_
_entity_poly.entity_id
_entity_poly.type
_entity_poly.pdbx_seq_one_letter_code
_entity_poly.pdbx_strand_id
1 'polypeptide(L)'
;MQTAAPNSACFMVARLFTGMTMGWMNNATPVLIAEVAYPSHRGIASALYITSYYIGSILAAWVTYGTWTWASSWAWRFPSILQLLMPALALPGLWLVPESPRWLTSVGRIAEARKALVDHHAGGDKNAPWVNSELRGIQEAIAAEMAAEKESAWTELICTPGNRHWLFITITLGFYGQWAGNGPLSY
;
A
#
# COMPACT_ATOMS: atom_id res chain seq x y z
N MET A 1 -3.12 0.14 22.10
CA MET A 1 -2.17 1.11 22.68
C MET A 1 -2.77 2.52 22.78
N GLN A 2 -3.36 3.10 21.73
CA GLN A 2 -4.00 4.44 21.80
C GLN A 2 -5.14 4.54 22.84
N THR A 3 -5.89 3.45 23.05
CA THR A 3 -7.10 3.39 23.89
C THR A 3 -6.83 3.29 25.39
N ALA A 4 -5.62 2.84 25.77
CA ALA A 4 -5.20 2.65 27.16
C ALA A 4 -4.20 3.73 27.63
N ALA A 5 -3.97 4.77 26.83
CA ALA A 5 -3.02 5.83 27.15
C ALA A 5 -3.45 6.60 28.42
N PRO A 6 -2.62 6.65 29.48
CA PRO A 6 -2.93 7.37 30.71
C PRO A 6 -2.67 8.88 30.61
N ASN A 7 -1.88 9.32 29.62
CA ASN A 7 -1.52 10.72 29.39
C ASN A 7 -1.61 11.09 27.90
N SER A 8 -1.73 12.40 27.63
CA SER A 8 -1.81 12.95 26.27
C SER A 8 -0.55 12.67 25.44
N ALA A 9 0.61 12.62 26.09
CA ALA A 9 1.89 12.30 25.44
C ALA A 9 1.93 10.86 24.86
N CYS A 10 1.45 9.86 25.61
CA CYS A 10 1.36 8.47 25.13
C CYS A 10 0.38 8.34 23.96
N PHE A 11 -0.71 9.12 23.97
CA PHE A 11 -1.63 9.18 22.83
C PHE A 11 -0.97 9.76 21.58
N MET A 12 -0.18 10.84 21.69
CA MET A 12 0.57 11.40 20.56
C MET A 12 1.61 10.43 20.01
N VAL A 13 2.40 9.80 20.88
CA VAL A 13 3.41 8.82 20.45
C VAL A 13 2.74 7.65 19.73
N ALA A 14 1.64 7.13 20.27
CA ALA A 14 0.90 6.05 19.62
C ALA A 14 0.32 6.47 18.25
N ARG A 15 -0.11 7.74 18.09
CA ARG A 15 -0.53 8.29 16.80
C ARG A 15 0.61 8.39 15.80
N LEU A 16 1.81 8.78 16.23
CA LEU A 16 2.99 8.82 15.37
C LEU A 16 3.32 7.43 14.81
N PHE A 17 3.36 6.40 15.67
CA PHE A 17 3.61 5.03 15.23
C PHE A 17 2.53 4.53 14.27
N THR A 18 1.24 4.78 14.57
CA THR A 18 0.16 4.39 13.65
C THR A 18 0.26 5.10 12.30
N GLY A 19 0.61 6.39 12.28
CA GLY A 19 0.82 7.14 11.05
C GLY A 19 1.99 6.59 10.22
N MET A 20 3.12 6.25 10.86
CA MET A 20 4.27 5.64 10.17
C MET A 20 3.91 4.29 9.54
N THR A 21 3.23 3.41 10.30
CA THR A 21 2.80 2.10 9.79
C THR A 21 1.83 2.24 8.62
N MET A 22 0.88 3.18 8.71
CA MET A 22 -0.07 3.46 7.64
C MET A 22 0.63 3.98 6.38
N GLY A 23 1.65 4.84 6.54
CA GLY A 23 2.48 5.32 5.43
C GLY A 23 3.21 4.18 4.71
N TRP A 24 3.82 3.26 5.45
CA TRP A 24 4.46 2.09 4.85
C TRP A 24 3.44 1.23 4.08
N MET A 25 2.34 0.86 4.75
CA MET A 25 1.35 -0.05 4.18
C MET A 25 0.69 0.54 2.92
N ASN A 26 0.44 1.86 2.90
CA ASN A 26 -0.16 2.52 1.74
C ASN A 26 0.75 2.54 0.50
N ASN A 27 2.06 2.39 0.67
CA ASN A 27 3.00 2.25 -0.45
C ASN A 27 3.16 0.79 -0.87
N ALA A 28 3.29 -0.13 0.09
CA ALA A 28 3.53 -1.54 -0.20
C ALA A 28 2.31 -2.25 -0.83
N THR A 29 1.09 -1.93 -0.37
CA THR A 29 -0.14 -2.59 -0.82
C THR A 29 -0.43 -2.42 -2.32
N PRO A 30 -0.44 -1.19 -2.89
CA PRO A 30 -0.72 -1.02 -4.31
C PRO A 30 0.37 -1.63 -5.20
N VAL A 31 1.62 -1.68 -4.73
CA VAL A 31 2.73 -2.37 -5.44
C VAL A 31 2.44 -3.86 -5.53
N LEU A 32 2.10 -4.51 -4.40
CA LEU A 32 1.76 -5.93 -4.38
C LEU A 32 0.54 -6.24 -5.27
N ILE A 33 -0.49 -5.40 -5.22
CA ILE A 33 -1.68 -5.55 -6.08
C ILE A 33 -1.30 -5.46 -7.56
N ALA A 34 -0.45 -4.50 -7.93
CA ALA A 34 -0.01 -4.32 -9.31
C ALA A 34 0.85 -5.48 -9.82
N GLU A 35 1.61 -6.14 -8.93
CA GLU A 35 2.50 -7.25 -9.27
C GLU A 35 1.76 -8.60 -9.34
N VAL A 36 0.71 -8.80 -8.55
CA VAL A 36 -0.08 -10.04 -8.52
C VAL A 36 -1.25 -10.02 -9.50
N ALA A 37 -1.81 -8.84 -9.78
CA ALA A 37 -2.96 -8.73 -10.67
C ALA A 37 -2.55 -8.88 -12.15
N TYR A 38 -3.36 -9.65 -12.89
CA TYR A 38 -3.22 -9.79 -14.34
C TYR A 38 -3.28 -8.42 -15.02
N PRO A 39 -2.45 -8.12 -16.05
CA PRO A 39 -2.30 -6.79 -16.63
C PRO A 39 -3.60 -6.04 -16.94
N SER A 40 -4.61 -6.72 -17.49
CA SER A 40 -5.90 -6.12 -17.82
C SER A 40 -6.77 -5.76 -16.61
N HIS A 41 -6.55 -6.40 -15.47
CA HIS A 41 -7.32 -6.20 -14.23
C HIS A 41 -6.64 -5.29 -13.21
N ARG A 42 -5.37 -4.94 -13.42
CA ARG A 42 -4.59 -4.07 -12.50
C ARG A 42 -5.30 -2.75 -12.19
N GLY A 43 -5.85 -2.09 -13.21
CA GLY A 43 -6.57 -0.82 -13.03
C GLY A 43 -7.80 -0.94 -12.12
N ILE A 44 -8.56 -2.03 -12.29
CA ILE A 44 -9.77 -2.29 -11.47
C ILE A 44 -9.37 -2.66 -10.04
N ALA A 45 -8.36 -3.51 -9.86
CA ALA A 45 -7.88 -3.91 -8.54
C ALA A 45 -7.34 -2.72 -7.73
N SER A 46 -6.56 -1.83 -8.38
CA SER A 46 -6.08 -0.60 -7.76
C SER A 46 -7.22 0.37 -7.43
N ALA A 47 -8.24 0.46 -8.28
CA ALA A 47 -9.43 1.27 -8.00
C ALA A 47 -10.23 0.73 -6.80
N LEU A 48 -10.39 -0.60 -6.70
CA LEU A 48 -11.04 -1.23 -5.54
C LEU A 48 -10.30 -0.93 -4.23
N TYR A 49 -8.96 -0.94 -4.26
CA TYR A 49 -8.14 -0.58 -3.11
C TYR A 49 -8.42 0.85 -2.65
N ILE A 50 -8.39 1.85 -3.54
CA ILE A 50 -8.64 3.23 -3.12
C ILE A 50 -10.09 3.47 -2.68
N THR A 51 -11.07 2.78 -3.30
CA THR A 51 -12.47 2.85 -2.86
C THR A 51 -12.65 2.30 -1.45
N SER A 52 -11.92 1.24 -1.07
CA SER A 52 -11.99 0.67 0.28
C SER A 52 -11.59 1.66 1.38
N TYR A 53 -10.64 2.56 1.08
CA TYR A 53 -10.25 3.65 1.99
C TYR A 53 -11.43 4.58 2.29
N TYR A 54 -12.18 4.99 1.25
CA TYR A 54 -13.35 5.86 1.41
C TYR A 54 -14.52 5.17 2.11
N ILE A 55 -14.72 3.87 1.89
CA ILE A 55 -15.71 3.10 2.65
C ILE A 55 -15.34 3.08 4.13
N GLY A 56 -14.06 2.86 4.45
CA GLY A 56 -13.56 2.91 5.82
C GLY A 56 -13.74 4.27 6.48
N SER A 57 -13.48 5.37 5.76
CA SER A 57 -13.66 6.73 6.29
C SER A 57 -15.14 7.05 6.56
N ILE A 58 -16.06 6.64 5.70
CA ILE A 58 -17.51 6.78 5.91
C ILE A 58 -17.95 6.01 7.17
N LEU A 59 -17.51 4.76 7.34
CA LEU A 59 -17.83 3.97 8.53
C LEU A 59 -17.27 4.61 9.80
N ALA A 60 -16.03 5.10 9.76
CA ALA A 60 -15.42 5.81 10.87
C ALA A 60 -16.19 7.10 11.24
N ALA A 61 -16.65 7.86 10.25
CA ALA A 61 -17.45 9.05 10.46
C ALA A 61 -18.80 8.72 11.13
N TRP A 62 -19.51 7.68 10.67
CA TRP A 62 -20.77 7.24 11.27
C TRP A 62 -20.61 6.77 12.72
N VAL A 63 -19.56 6.01 13.00
CA VAL A 63 -19.27 5.54 14.37
C VAL A 63 -18.97 6.72 15.28
N THR A 64 -18.18 7.69 14.81
CA THR A 64 -17.83 8.89 15.57
C THR A 64 -19.05 9.77 15.82
N TYR A 65 -19.95 9.90 14.83
CA TYR A 65 -21.23 10.59 14.98
C TYR A 65 -22.11 9.94 16.05
N GLY A 66 -22.19 8.59 16.06
CA GLY A 66 -22.97 7.85 17.05
C GLY A 66 -22.43 7.93 18.48
N THR A 67 -21.11 8.09 18.65
CA THR A 67 -20.48 8.22 19.97
C THR A 67 -20.29 9.67 20.44
N TRP A 68 -20.63 10.67 19.61
CA TRP A 68 -20.36 12.07 19.91
C TRP A 68 -21.15 12.60 21.12
N THR A 69 -22.35 12.07 21.36
CA THR A 69 -23.21 12.49 22.47
C THR A 69 -22.79 11.92 23.83
N TRP A 70 -21.77 11.07 23.87
CA TRP A 70 -21.34 10.42 25.11
C TRP A 70 -20.48 11.36 25.95
N ALA A 71 -20.92 11.68 27.17
CA ALA A 71 -20.16 12.53 28.09
C ALA A 71 -18.93 11.85 28.74
N SER A 72 -18.68 10.58 28.42
CA SER A 72 -17.61 9.76 29.01
C SER A 72 -16.39 9.67 28.09
N SER A 73 -15.22 9.37 28.67
CA SER A 73 -13.97 9.07 27.94
C SER A 73 -14.11 7.93 26.92
N TRP A 74 -15.20 7.16 26.98
CA TRP A 74 -15.57 6.17 25.98
C TRP A 74 -15.90 6.74 24.60
N ALA A 75 -16.27 8.02 24.49
CA ALA A 75 -16.60 8.68 23.23
C ALA A 75 -15.46 8.59 22.19
N TRP A 76 -14.20 8.70 22.62
CA TRP A 76 -13.03 8.62 21.74
C TRP A 76 -12.33 7.25 21.79
N ARG A 77 -12.49 6.51 22.90
CA ARG A 77 -11.90 5.17 23.06
C ARG A 77 -12.61 4.13 22.20
N PHE A 78 -13.94 4.17 22.11
CA PHE A 78 -14.70 3.19 21.34
C PHE A 78 -14.36 3.23 19.83
N PRO A 79 -14.38 4.38 19.14
CA PRO A 79 -13.94 4.45 17.75
C PRO A 79 -12.49 3.98 17.57
N SER A 80 -11.60 4.31 18.51
CA SER A 80 -10.19 3.90 18.48
C SER A 80 -9.99 2.39 18.66
N ILE A 81 -10.85 1.70 19.42
CA ILE A 81 -10.85 0.22 19.51
C ILE A 81 -11.39 -0.37 18.21
N LEU A 82 -12.44 0.22 17.64
CA LEU A 82 -13.03 -0.28 16.40
C LEU A 82 -12.04 -0.20 15.22
N GLN A 83 -11.14 0.79 15.21
CA GLN A 83 -10.05 0.86 14.24
C GLN A 83 -9.11 -0.36 14.28
N LEU A 84 -9.00 -1.09 15.39
CA LEU A 84 -8.24 -2.33 15.48
C LEU A 84 -9.00 -3.54 14.92
N LEU A 85 -10.33 -3.48 14.84
CA LEU A 85 -11.15 -4.61 14.39
C LEU A 85 -10.90 -4.93 12.91
N MET A 86 -10.87 -3.91 12.06
CA MET A 86 -10.65 -4.09 10.61
C MET A 86 -9.31 -4.74 10.26
N PRO A 87 -8.15 -4.27 10.77
CA PRO A 87 -6.88 -4.96 10.54
C PRO A 87 -6.83 -6.34 11.21
N ALA A 88 -7.48 -6.54 12.36
CA ALA A 88 -7.56 -7.86 12.98
C ALA A 88 -8.31 -8.88 12.13
N LEU A 89 -9.37 -8.45 11.42
CA LEU A 89 -10.08 -9.28 10.44
C LEU A 89 -9.29 -9.50 9.15
N ALA A 90 -8.44 -8.54 8.76
CA ALA A 90 -7.59 -8.65 7.58
C ALA A 90 -6.35 -9.53 7.79
N LEU A 91 -5.85 -9.66 9.02
CA LEU A 91 -4.64 -10.43 9.36
C LEU A 91 -4.68 -11.90 8.89
N PRO A 92 -5.77 -12.67 9.06
CA PRO A 92 -5.87 -14.02 8.51
C PRO A 92 -5.78 -14.04 6.97
N GLY A 93 -6.28 -12.99 6.31
CA GLY A 93 -6.24 -12.85 4.86
C GLY A 93 -4.81 -12.72 4.32
N LEU A 94 -3.88 -12.17 5.10
CA LEU A 94 -2.47 -12.05 4.70
C LEU A 94 -1.84 -13.41 4.39
N TRP A 95 -2.23 -14.47 5.09
CA TRP A 95 -1.73 -15.82 4.86
C TRP A 95 -2.23 -16.46 3.57
N LEU A 96 -3.31 -15.92 3.00
CA LEU A 96 -3.91 -16.37 1.73
C LEU A 96 -3.40 -15.57 0.54
N VAL A 97 -2.77 -14.41 0.77
CA VAL A 97 -2.24 -13.57 -0.29
C VAL A 97 -0.95 -14.18 -0.83
N PRO A 98 -0.83 -14.40 -2.16
CA PRO A 98 0.41 -14.87 -2.75
C PRO A 98 1.50 -13.80 -2.60
N GLU A 99 2.73 -14.24 -2.41
CA GLU A 99 3.87 -13.35 -2.42
C GLU A 99 4.12 -12.79 -3.84
N SER A 100 4.68 -11.59 -3.93
CA SER A 100 4.95 -10.95 -5.22
C SER A 100 5.86 -11.82 -6.11
N PRO A 101 5.46 -12.13 -7.36
CA PRO A 101 6.33 -12.85 -8.31
C PRO A 101 7.64 -12.10 -8.60
N ARG A 102 7.61 -10.77 -8.56
CA ARG A 102 8.79 -9.92 -8.80
C ARG A 102 9.75 -9.99 -7.61
N TRP A 103 9.25 -9.92 -6.38
CA TRP A 103 10.06 -10.11 -5.18
C TRP A 103 10.64 -11.53 -5.08
N LEU A 104 9.84 -12.56 -5.36
CA LEU A 104 10.33 -13.94 -5.39
C LEU A 104 11.46 -14.11 -6.40
N THR A 105 11.39 -13.41 -7.54
CA THR A 105 12.44 -13.41 -8.57
C THR A 105 13.71 -12.72 -8.09
N SER A 106 13.60 -11.57 -7.40
CA SER A 106 14.77 -10.82 -6.91
C SER A 106 15.55 -11.55 -5.82
N VAL A 107 14.87 -12.38 -5.01
CA VAL A 107 15.50 -13.23 -3.97
C VAL A 107 15.94 -14.60 -4.53
N GLY A 108 15.83 -14.82 -5.85
CA GLY A 108 16.30 -16.05 -6.51
C GLY A 108 15.34 -17.25 -6.42
N ARG A 109 14.12 -17.07 -5.90
CA ARG A 109 13.07 -18.11 -5.77
C ARG A 109 12.25 -18.23 -7.05
N ILE A 110 12.92 -18.51 -8.17
CA ILE A 110 12.32 -18.51 -9.53
C ILE A 110 11.18 -19.52 -9.69
N ALA A 111 11.32 -20.72 -9.07
CA ALA A 111 10.29 -21.75 -9.16
C ALA A 111 8.96 -21.33 -8.51
N GLU A 112 9.05 -20.58 -7.42
CA GLU A 112 7.88 -20.07 -6.70
C GLU A 112 7.28 -18.87 -7.42
N ALA A 113 8.11 -17.98 -7.97
CA ALA A 113 7.65 -16.90 -8.84
C ALA A 113 6.86 -17.44 -10.05
N ARG A 114 7.37 -18.50 -10.69
CA ARG A 114 6.66 -19.18 -11.78
C ARG A 114 5.33 -19.76 -11.31
N LYS A 115 5.29 -20.40 -10.15
CA LYS A 115 4.05 -20.95 -9.60
C LYS A 115 3.00 -19.86 -9.36
N ALA A 116 3.39 -18.74 -8.74
CA ALA A 116 2.49 -17.61 -8.52
C ALA A 116 1.95 -17.04 -9.84
N LEU A 117 2.78 -16.91 -10.88
CA LEU A 117 2.33 -16.49 -12.22
C LEU A 117 1.37 -17.51 -12.86
N VAL A 118 1.64 -18.81 -12.73
CA VAL A 118 0.72 -19.84 -13.25
C VAL A 118 -0.64 -19.77 -12.57
N ASP A 119 -0.65 -19.67 -11.25
CA ASP A 119 -1.88 -19.69 -10.45
C ASP A 119 -2.72 -18.42 -10.68
N HIS A 120 -2.09 -17.25 -10.78
CA HIS A 120 -2.80 -15.96 -10.87
C HIS A 120 -2.94 -15.38 -12.28
N HIS A 121 -2.02 -15.67 -13.20
CA HIS A 121 -2.04 -15.13 -14.58
C HIS A 121 -2.42 -16.16 -15.65
N ALA A 122 -2.25 -17.46 -15.38
CA ALA A 122 -2.59 -18.53 -16.33
C ALA A 122 -3.76 -19.41 -15.87
N GLY A 123 -4.42 -19.07 -14.75
CA GLY A 123 -5.55 -19.84 -14.22
C GLY A 123 -5.20 -21.30 -13.89
N GLY A 124 -3.93 -21.58 -13.57
CA GLY A 124 -3.42 -22.92 -13.26
C GLY A 124 -2.79 -23.67 -14.44
N ASP A 125 -2.78 -23.11 -15.66
CA ASP A 125 -2.11 -23.74 -16.80
C ASP A 125 -0.58 -23.58 -16.73
N LYS A 126 0.10 -24.66 -16.33
CA LYS A 126 1.58 -24.72 -16.23
C LYS A 126 2.30 -24.62 -17.57
N ASN A 127 1.59 -24.89 -18.67
CA ASN A 127 2.13 -24.95 -20.02
C ASN A 127 1.81 -23.70 -20.84
N ALA A 128 1.11 -22.73 -20.25
CA ALA A 128 0.82 -21.45 -20.86
C ALA A 128 2.11 -20.80 -21.41
N PRO A 129 2.23 -20.59 -22.73
CA PRO A 129 3.46 -20.11 -23.36
C PRO A 129 3.91 -18.74 -22.84
N TRP A 130 2.97 -17.89 -22.44
CA TRP A 130 3.24 -16.52 -22.01
C TRP A 130 3.84 -16.42 -20.60
N VAL A 131 3.61 -17.41 -19.72
CA VAL A 131 4.16 -17.40 -18.35
C VAL A 131 5.69 -17.35 -18.37
N ASN A 132 6.32 -18.14 -19.25
CA ASN A 132 7.77 -18.15 -19.39
C ASN A 132 8.30 -16.84 -19.96
N SER A 133 7.57 -16.22 -20.90
CA SER A 133 7.96 -14.90 -21.42
C SER A 133 7.81 -13.79 -20.38
N GLU A 134 6.77 -13.84 -19.54
CA GLU A 134 6.53 -12.87 -18.47
C GLU A 134 7.60 -13.00 -17.38
N LEU A 135 7.91 -14.23 -16.95
CA LEU A 135 8.98 -14.49 -15.98
C LEU A 135 10.33 -13.99 -16.49
N ARG A 136 10.65 -14.22 -17.78
CA ARG A 136 11.87 -13.71 -18.39
C ARG A 136 11.88 -12.18 -18.41
N GLY A 137 10.76 -11.54 -18.77
CA GLY A 137 10.65 -10.08 -18.75
C GLY A 137 10.89 -9.49 -17.35
N ILE A 138 10.39 -10.16 -16.30
CA ILE A 138 10.64 -9.76 -14.90
C ILE A 138 12.14 -9.89 -14.57
N GLN A 139 12.79 -11.00 -14.95
CA GLN A 139 14.22 -11.20 -14.73
C GLN A 139 15.08 -10.16 -15.44
N GLU A 140 14.76 -9.85 -16.70
CA GLU A 140 15.46 -8.83 -17.49
C GLU A 140 15.30 -7.44 -16.87
N ALA A 141 14.09 -7.08 -16.42
CA ALA A 141 13.83 -5.82 -15.73
C ALA A 141 14.65 -5.68 -14.43
N ILE A 142 14.68 -6.73 -13.60
CA ILE A 142 15.48 -6.74 -12.36
C ILE A 142 16.98 -6.63 -12.67
N ALA A 143 17.46 -7.35 -13.68
CA ALA A 143 18.87 -7.29 -14.08
C ALA A 143 19.27 -5.89 -14.59
N ALA A 144 18.37 -5.22 -15.33
CA ALA A 144 18.57 -3.85 -15.78
C ALA A 144 18.57 -2.86 -14.60
N GLU A 145 17.67 -3.02 -13.63
CA GLU A 145 17.62 -2.21 -12.41
C GLU A 145 18.91 -2.37 -11.59
N MET A 146 19.35 -3.60 -11.33
CA MET A 146 20.61 -3.87 -10.61
C MET A 146 21.84 -3.33 -11.34
N ALA A 147 21.82 -3.28 -12.67
CA ALA A 147 22.90 -2.68 -13.45
C ALA A 147 22.90 -1.14 -13.36
N ALA A 148 21.73 -0.53 -13.24
CA ALA A 148 21.54 0.92 -13.09
C ALA A 148 21.77 1.43 -11.65
N GLU A 149 21.59 0.59 -10.64
CA GLU A 149 21.69 0.92 -9.20
C GLU A 149 23.09 1.37 -8.72
N LYS A 150 24.08 1.43 -9.63
CA LYS A 150 25.45 1.91 -9.34
C LYS A 150 25.56 3.43 -9.24
N GLU A 151 24.56 4.19 -9.72
CA GLU A 151 24.50 5.64 -9.57
C GLU A 151 23.53 6.03 -8.44
N SER A 152 23.86 7.08 -7.69
CA SER A 152 23.06 7.50 -6.53
C SER A 152 21.69 8.01 -6.98
N ALA A 153 20.64 7.21 -6.71
CA ALA A 153 19.27 7.47 -7.14
C ALA A 153 18.74 8.87 -6.74
N TRP A 154 19.18 9.39 -5.59
CA TRP A 154 18.78 10.72 -5.11
C TRP A 154 19.47 11.86 -5.87
N THR A 155 20.72 11.65 -6.31
CA THR A 155 21.44 12.66 -7.10
C THR A 155 20.95 12.70 -8.53
N GLU A 156 20.59 11.56 -9.13
CA GLU A 156 20.01 11.52 -10.48
C GLU A 156 18.70 12.30 -10.60
N LEU A 157 17.87 12.25 -9.56
CA LEU A 157 16.60 12.97 -9.49
C LEU A 157 16.76 14.48 -9.72
N ILE A 158 17.91 15.03 -9.32
CA ILE A 158 18.25 16.45 -9.43
C ILE A 158 19.31 16.74 -10.49
N CYS A 159 19.94 15.74 -11.11
CA CYS A 159 21.10 15.98 -11.97
C CYS A 159 20.69 16.45 -13.38
N THR A 160 19.64 15.87 -13.96
CA THR A 160 19.22 16.18 -15.34
C THR A 160 18.07 17.20 -15.37
N PRO A 161 18.01 18.06 -16.41
CA PRO A 161 16.92 19.03 -16.55
C PRO A 161 15.55 18.35 -16.71
N GLY A 162 15.50 17.17 -17.35
CA GLY A 162 14.31 16.34 -17.45
C GLY A 162 13.83 15.84 -16.09
N ASN A 163 14.73 15.28 -15.27
CA ASN A 163 14.36 14.77 -13.94
C ASN A 163 13.94 15.90 -13.00
N ARG A 164 14.55 17.09 -13.10
CA ARG A 164 14.12 18.28 -12.34
C ARG A 164 12.69 18.70 -12.68
N HIS A 165 12.32 18.67 -13.96
CA HIS A 165 10.97 19.01 -14.39
C HIS A 165 9.95 17.98 -13.87
N TRP A 166 10.27 16.68 -13.99
CA TRP A 166 9.45 15.61 -13.41
C TRP A 166 9.32 15.74 -11.89
N LEU A 167 10.43 15.97 -11.18
CA LEU A 167 10.45 16.19 -9.75
C LEU A 167 9.57 17.37 -9.34
N PHE A 168 9.66 18.49 -10.06
CA PHE A 168 8.81 19.65 -9.83
C PHE A 168 7.32 19.30 -10.00
N ILE A 169 6.94 18.57 -11.06
CA ILE A 169 5.56 18.12 -11.27
C ILE A 169 5.11 17.23 -10.11
N THR A 170 5.90 16.24 -9.70
CA THR A 170 5.55 15.30 -8.63
C THR A 170 5.38 16.00 -7.28
N ILE A 171 6.29 16.91 -6.92
CA ILE A 171 6.20 17.71 -5.69
C ILE A 171 4.95 18.59 -5.71
N THR A 172 4.73 19.27 -6.83
CA THR A 172 3.60 20.19 -7.00
C THR A 172 2.28 19.44 -6.93
N LEU A 173 2.17 18.29 -7.58
CA LEU A 173 1.00 17.41 -7.54
C LEU A 173 0.72 16.89 -6.13
N GLY A 174 1.76 16.43 -5.42
CA GLY A 174 1.64 15.96 -4.03
C GLY A 174 1.18 17.07 -3.09
N PHE A 175 1.76 18.27 -3.23
CA PHE A 175 1.38 19.45 -2.46
C PHE A 175 -0.07 19.84 -2.71
N TYR A 176 -0.48 20.03 -3.97
CA TYR A 176 -1.85 20.42 -4.31
C TYR A 176 -2.88 19.35 -3.94
N GLY A 177 -2.53 18.06 -4.07
CA GLY A 177 -3.41 16.96 -3.69
C GLY A 177 -3.76 16.93 -2.20
N GLN A 178 -2.81 17.29 -1.33
CA GLN A 178 -3.04 17.41 0.11
C GLN A 178 -3.67 18.77 0.48
N TRP A 179 -3.26 19.84 -0.21
CA TRP A 179 -3.79 21.20 -0.01
C TRP A 179 -5.27 21.32 -0.37
N ALA A 180 -5.76 20.51 -1.31
CA ALA A 180 -7.17 20.46 -1.70
C ALA A 180 -8.12 20.01 -0.56
N GLY A 181 -7.60 19.69 0.63
CA GLY A 181 -8.40 19.50 1.84
C GLY A 181 -8.68 18.05 2.23
N ASN A 182 -8.00 17.07 1.61
CA ASN A 182 -8.16 15.66 1.97
C ASN A 182 -7.77 15.35 3.43
N GLY A 183 -6.80 16.09 3.99
CA GLY A 183 -6.38 15.96 5.39
C GLY A 183 -7.45 16.35 6.41
N PRO A 184 -8.00 17.59 6.37
CA PRO A 184 -9.00 18.04 7.35
C PRO A 184 -10.39 17.40 7.21
N LEU A 185 -10.75 16.77 6.09
CA LEU A 185 -12.02 16.05 5.94
C LEU A 185 -11.98 14.59 6.46
N SER A 186 -10.79 14.04 6.68
CA SER A 186 -10.60 12.63 7.07
C SER A 186 -10.39 12.42 8.58
N TYR A 187 -10.32 13.49 9.38
CA TYR A 187 -10.07 13.48 10.82
C TYR A 187 -11.04 14.39 11.57
#